data_AF-A0A2E5HVY0-F1
#
_entry.id   AF-A0A2E5HVY0-F1
#
_cell.length_a   1.000
_cell.length_b   1.000
_cell.length_c   1.000
_cell.angle_alpha   90.00
_cell.angle_beta   90.00
_cell.angle_gamma   90.00
#
_symmetry.space_group_name_H-M   'P 1'
#
loop_
_entity.id
_entity.type
_entity.pdbx_description
1 polymer ?
#
loop_
_entity_poly.entity_id
_entity_poly.type
_entity_poly.pdbx_seq_one_letter_code
_entity_poly.pdbx_strand_id
1 'polypeptide(L)'
;VGRSLEAVSRYIGGVYVNRSTPDQVTNLDPYEPTPTEIQKQAMEILREHAFSPRAFPVSSEVIKLLQKERRGFELRREHEDPQIHRRILSIQGAVLRHLLDGWVLYRLSDTKLYGNNYSPSEMLTDLTNAIFLEDQNTSVNSIRQNLQTFYVRRLLMILSLDYYDEISAAAAYNSLRNIEKIVKKRGKDPATDAHRQLVSWLIESGLDRAQ
;
A
#
# COMPACT_ATOMS: atom_id res chain seq x y z
N VAL A 1 -5.86 7.65 -13.48
CA VAL A 1 -5.05 6.59 -12.83
C VAL A 1 -5.34 6.47 -11.34
N GLY A 2 -5.10 7.49 -10.50
CA GLY A 2 -5.27 7.37 -9.04
C GLY A 2 -6.65 6.87 -8.59
N ARG A 3 -7.74 7.47 -9.06
CA ARG A 3 -9.12 7.03 -8.75
C ARG A 3 -9.42 5.58 -9.16
N SER A 4 -8.82 5.11 -10.24
CA SER A 4 -9.00 3.72 -10.71
C SER A 4 -8.29 2.73 -9.78
N LEU A 5 -7.08 3.05 -9.32
CA LEU A 5 -6.35 2.22 -8.36
C LEU A 5 -7.05 2.18 -6.99
N GLU A 6 -7.62 3.30 -6.54
CA GLU A 6 -8.46 3.33 -5.33
C GLU A 6 -9.76 2.51 -5.49
N ALA A 7 -10.32 2.44 -6.69
CA ALA A 7 -11.46 1.56 -6.94
C ALA A 7 -11.05 0.08 -6.88
N VAL A 8 -9.89 -0.27 -7.46
CA VAL A 8 -9.33 -1.63 -7.39
C VAL A 8 -9.06 -2.05 -5.94
N SER A 9 -8.54 -1.16 -5.10
CA SER A 9 -8.26 -1.50 -3.70
C SER A 9 -9.49 -1.87 -2.88
N ARG A 10 -10.70 -1.48 -3.31
CA ARG A 10 -11.97 -1.81 -2.63
C ARG A 10 -12.41 -3.25 -2.78
N TYR A 11 -11.85 -3.98 -3.76
CA TYR A 11 -12.10 -5.42 -3.88
C TYR A 11 -11.40 -6.19 -2.76
N ILE A 12 -10.26 -5.71 -2.27
CA ILE A 12 -9.53 -6.35 -1.15
C ILE A 12 -10.23 -6.00 0.17
N GLY A 13 -10.66 -7.03 0.90
CA GLY A 13 -11.51 -6.87 2.09
C GLY A 13 -12.92 -6.36 1.77
N GLY A 14 -13.35 -6.45 0.52
CA GLY A 14 -14.68 -6.05 0.08
C GLY A 14 -15.77 -7.04 0.52
N VAL A 15 -16.98 -6.53 0.78
CA VAL A 15 -18.17 -7.34 1.06
C VAL A 15 -19.29 -6.85 0.16
N TYR A 16 -19.85 -7.74 -0.64
CA TYR A 16 -21.07 -7.50 -1.39
C TYR A 16 -22.25 -7.47 -0.42
N VAL A 17 -23.10 -6.46 -0.57
CA VAL A 17 -24.27 -6.27 0.28
C VAL A 17 -25.51 -6.38 -0.58
N ASN A 18 -26.28 -7.45 -0.37
CA ASN A 18 -27.60 -7.58 -0.95
C ASN A 18 -28.62 -6.88 -0.05
N ARG A 19 -29.43 -5.99 -0.64
CA ARG A 19 -30.43 -5.16 0.07
C ARG A 19 -31.86 -5.50 -0.33
N SER A 20 -32.09 -6.71 -0.83
CA SER A 20 -33.44 -7.15 -1.16
C SER A 20 -34.38 -7.07 0.05
N THR A 21 -35.61 -6.60 -0.19
CA THR A 21 -36.66 -6.60 0.85
C THR A 21 -37.24 -8.01 1.05
N PRO A 22 -37.94 -8.29 2.16
CA PRO A 22 -38.58 -9.59 2.38
C PRO A 22 -39.53 -10.04 1.25
N ASP A 23 -40.12 -9.07 0.54
CA ASP A 23 -41.03 -9.23 -0.60
C ASP A 23 -40.31 -9.55 -1.92
N GLN A 24 -38.98 -9.39 -1.98
CA GLN A 24 -38.14 -9.72 -3.13
C GLN A 24 -37.52 -11.11 -2.95
N VAL A 25 -38.03 -12.11 -3.67
CA VAL A 25 -37.46 -13.47 -3.68
C VAL A 25 -36.06 -13.43 -4.31
N THR A 26 -35.03 -13.69 -3.50
CA THR A 26 -33.63 -13.77 -3.94
C THR A 26 -32.93 -14.93 -3.26
N ASN A 27 -31.99 -15.55 -3.97
CA ASN A 27 -31.15 -16.64 -3.44
C ASN A 27 -29.77 -16.14 -3.00
N LEU A 28 -29.56 -14.82 -2.97
CA LEU A 28 -28.28 -14.21 -2.61
C LEU A 28 -28.24 -13.90 -1.11
N ASP A 29 -27.11 -14.19 -0.48
CA ASP A 29 -26.93 -13.86 0.92
C ASP A 29 -26.86 -12.34 1.13
N PRO A 30 -27.34 -11.80 2.27
CA PRO A 30 -27.23 -10.37 2.58
C PRO A 30 -25.79 -9.85 2.57
N TYR A 31 -24.85 -10.70 2.96
CA TYR A 31 -23.42 -10.40 3.01
C TYR A 31 -22.62 -11.53 2.36
N GLU A 32 -21.89 -11.20 1.31
CA GLU A 32 -20.96 -12.13 0.67
C GLU A 32 -19.58 -11.47 0.62
N PRO A 33 -18.53 -12.07 1.21
CA PRO A 33 -17.19 -11.54 1.08
C PRO A 33 -16.74 -11.64 -0.38
N THR A 34 -15.87 -10.70 -0.79
CA THR A 34 -15.32 -10.76 -2.15
C THR A 34 -14.54 -12.06 -2.33
N PRO A 35 -14.78 -12.85 -3.40
CA PRO A 35 -14.06 -14.10 -3.65
C PRO A 35 -12.55 -13.90 -3.60
N THR A 36 -11.83 -14.89 -3.05
CA THR A 36 -10.39 -14.79 -2.80
C THR A 36 -9.61 -14.56 -4.10
N GLU A 37 -10.05 -15.16 -5.19
CA GLU A 37 -9.51 -15.02 -6.54
C GLU A 37 -9.61 -13.57 -7.03
N ILE A 38 -10.74 -12.90 -6.77
CA ILE A 38 -10.96 -11.50 -7.14
C ILE A 38 -10.08 -10.58 -6.27
N GLN A 39 -9.95 -10.88 -4.98
CA GLN A 39 -9.07 -10.10 -4.09
C GLN A 39 -7.59 -10.21 -4.52
N LYS A 40 -7.12 -11.42 -4.85
CA LYS A 40 -5.77 -11.66 -5.37
C LYS A 40 -5.56 -11.01 -6.74
N GLN A 41 -6.55 -11.06 -7.62
CA GLN A 41 -6.50 -10.35 -8.90
C GLN A 41 -6.40 -8.82 -8.70
N ALA A 42 -7.13 -8.26 -7.74
CA ALA A 42 -7.03 -6.85 -7.40
C ALA A 42 -5.63 -6.52 -6.85
N MET A 43 -5.05 -7.37 -6.00
CA MET A 43 -3.68 -7.20 -5.51
C MET A 43 -2.66 -7.23 -6.65
N GLU A 44 -2.84 -8.12 -7.62
CA GLU A 44 -1.99 -8.23 -8.80
C GLU A 44 -2.03 -6.96 -9.66
N ILE A 45 -3.23 -6.42 -9.92
CA ILE A 45 -3.39 -5.15 -10.64
C ILE A 45 -2.68 -4.00 -9.90
N LEU A 46 -2.78 -3.96 -8.57
CA LEU A 46 -2.08 -2.95 -7.76
C LEU A 46 -0.55 -3.16 -7.78
N ARG A 47 -0.08 -4.42 -7.74
CA ARG A 47 1.33 -4.75 -7.88
C ARG A 47 1.90 -4.18 -9.17
N GLU A 48 1.21 -4.40 -10.29
CA GLU A 48 1.68 -3.97 -11.61
C GLU A 48 1.56 -2.44 -11.81
N HIS A 49 0.44 -1.85 -11.43
CA HIS A 49 0.09 -0.48 -11.83
C HIS A 49 0.18 0.57 -10.72
N ALA A 50 0.28 0.17 -9.46
CA ALA A 50 0.50 1.09 -8.35
C ALA A 50 1.91 0.95 -7.76
N PHE A 51 2.39 -0.27 -7.58
CA PHE A 51 3.57 -0.51 -6.77
C PHE A 51 4.83 -0.75 -7.57
N SER A 52 4.77 -1.42 -8.72
CA SER A 52 5.94 -1.78 -9.54
C SER A 52 6.92 -0.60 -9.73
N PRO A 53 8.25 -0.85 -9.77
CA PRO A 53 9.24 0.17 -10.14
C PRO A 53 8.95 0.86 -11.48
N ARG A 54 8.12 0.26 -12.34
CA ARG A 54 7.73 0.75 -13.67
C ARG A 54 6.28 1.26 -13.74
N ALA A 55 5.54 1.28 -12.63
CA ALA A 55 4.11 1.64 -12.58
C ALA A 55 3.82 3.07 -13.05
N PHE A 56 4.76 3.99 -12.86
CA PHE A 56 4.63 5.39 -13.23
C PHE A 56 5.76 5.76 -14.21
N PRO A 57 5.61 5.47 -15.51
CA PRO A 57 6.58 5.93 -16.50
C PRO A 57 6.52 7.46 -16.56
N VAL A 58 7.65 8.10 -16.28
CA VAL A 58 7.76 9.56 -16.31
C VAL A 58 8.70 9.96 -17.44
N SER A 59 8.18 10.70 -18.42
CA SER A 59 9.01 11.26 -19.51
C SER A 59 9.64 12.58 -19.06
N SER A 60 10.97 12.64 -19.06
CA SER A 60 11.73 13.85 -18.73
C SER A 60 11.46 15.00 -19.71
N GLU A 61 11.18 14.68 -20.98
CA GLU A 61 10.79 15.65 -22.00
C GLU A 61 9.45 16.30 -21.66
N VAL A 62 8.47 15.49 -21.24
CA VAL A 62 7.16 15.99 -20.84
C VAL A 62 7.25 16.79 -19.54
N ILE A 63 8.00 16.33 -18.52
CA ILE A 63 8.12 17.07 -17.25
C ILE A 63 8.61 18.50 -17.48
N LYS A 64 9.60 18.69 -18.36
CA LYS A 64 10.15 20.00 -18.69
C LYS A 64 9.12 20.95 -19.29
N LEU A 65 8.05 20.40 -19.87
CA LEU A 65 6.94 21.13 -20.48
C LEU A 65 5.71 21.27 -19.56
N LEU A 66 5.74 20.75 -18.33
CA LEU A 66 4.63 20.83 -17.37
C LEU A 66 4.50 22.18 -16.65
N GLN A 67 5.20 23.22 -17.11
CA GLN A 67 5.08 24.55 -16.53
C GLN A 67 3.61 25.00 -16.61
N LYS A 68 3.04 25.43 -15.48
CA LYS A 68 1.70 26.02 -15.49
C LYS A 68 1.72 27.30 -16.32
N GLU A 69 0.75 27.47 -17.21
CA GLU A 69 0.55 28.71 -17.97
C GLU A 69 0.05 29.84 -17.04
N ARG A 70 0.98 30.42 -16.26
CA ARG A 70 0.75 31.59 -15.40
C ARG A 70 1.96 32.53 -15.46
N ARG A 71 1.73 33.82 -15.22
CA ARG A 71 2.77 34.85 -15.11
C ARG A 71 2.86 35.33 -13.66
N GLY A 72 4.07 35.65 -13.21
CA GLY A 72 4.34 36.26 -11.89
C GLY A 72 4.75 35.26 -10.80
N PHE A 73 5.48 35.78 -9.81
CA PHE A 73 6.12 34.99 -8.74
C PHE A 73 5.27 34.83 -7.47
N GLU A 74 3.99 35.17 -7.51
CA GLU A 74 3.08 35.02 -6.36
C GLU A 74 2.71 33.55 -6.14
N LEU A 75 3.65 32.78 -5.59
CA LEU A 75 3.54 31.38 -5.23
C LEU A 75 3.26 31.30 -3.72
N ARG A 76 1.98 31.33 -3.33
CA ARG A 76 1.58 31.26 -1.91
C ARG A 76 1.73 29.86 -1.32
N ARG A 77 0.92 28.92 -1.81
CA ARG A 77 0.84 27.52 -1.32
C ARG A 77 1.29 26.49 -2.35
N GLU A 78 1.70 26.95 -3.53
CA GLU A 78 2.03 26.10 -4.66
C GLU A 78 3.47 26.35 -5.09
N HIS A 79 4.15 25.27 -5.50
CA HIS A 79 5.44 25.37 -6.16
C HIS A 79 5.20 25.42 -7.67
N GLU A 80 6.06 26.15 -8.40
CA GLU A 80 5.99 26.23 -9.87
C GLU A 80 6.47 24.94 -10.52
N ASP A 81 7.47 24.29 -9.92
CA ASP A 81 7.99 23.03 -10.41
C ASP A 81 7.04 21.85 -10.10
N PRO A 82 6.91 20.89 -11.04
CA PRO A 82 6.09 19.72 -10.82
C PRO A 82 6.76 18.77 -9.83
N GLN A 83 6.20 18.70 -8.62
CA GLN A 83 6.61 17.75 -7.57
C GLN A 83 6.16 16.31 -7.89
N ILE A 84 6.76 15.68 -8.91
CA ILE A 84 6.32 14.38 -9.47
C ILE A 84 6.35 13.25 -8.44
N HIS A 85 7.45 13.10 -7.68
CA HIS A 85 7.55 12.07 -6.64
C HIS A 85 6.43 12.20 -5.61
N ARG A 86 6.13 13.42 -5.16
CA ARG A 86 5.06 13.69 -4.20
C ARG A 86 3.69 13.32 -4.78
N ARG A 87 3.44 13.60 -6.06
CA ARG A 87 2.19 13.24 -6.74
C ARG A 87 2.02 11.73 -6.86
N ILE A 88 3.07 11.01 -7.26
CA ILE A 88 3.08 9.55 -7.35
C ILE A 88 2.84 8.93 -5.96
N LEU A 89 3.59 9.37 -4.95
CA LEU A 89 3.42 8.90 -3.58
C LEU A 89 2.02 9.22 -3.04
N SER A 90 1.40 10.34 -3.43
CA SER A 90 0.03 10.65 -3.04
C SER A 90 -0.97 9.63 -3.58
N ILE A 91 -0.77 9.15 -4.82
CA ILE A 91 -1.62 8.12 -5.45
C ILE A 91 -1.42 6.78 -4.74
N GLN A 92 -0.16 6.33 -4.61
CA GLN A 92 0.17 5.08 -3.93
C GLN A 92 -0.28 5.09 -2.47
N GLY A 93 -0.09 6.22 -1.80
CA GLY A 93 -0.49 6.44 -0.42
C GLY A 93 -2.01 6.42 -0.21
N ALA A 94 -2.82 6.79 -1.21
CA ALA A 94 -4.27 6.64 -1.13
C ALA A 94 -4.69 5.17 -1.12
N VAL A 95 -4.09 4.36 -1.98
CA VAL A 95 -4.28 2.90 -2.02
C VAL A 95 -3.84 2.28 -0.69
N LEU A 96 -2.63 2.58 -0.22
CA LEU A 96 -2.11 2.04 1.05
C LEU A 96 -2.93 2.48 2.26
N ARG A 97 -3.45 3.72 2.28
CA ARG A 97 -4.34 4.16 3.36
C ARG A 97 -5.61 3.32 3.44
N HIS A 98 -6.18 2.92 2.30
CA HIS A 98 -7.33 2.03 2.29
C HIS A 98 -6.96 0.61 2.74
N LEU A 99 -5.93 0.01 2.13
CA LEU A 99 -5.54 -1.38 2.43
C LEU A 99 -5.08 -1.60 3.87
N LEU A 100 -4.51 -0.57 4.50
CA LEU A 100 -3.99 -0.61 5.88
C LEU A 100 -4.92 0.10 6.87
N ASP A 101 -6.15 0.41 6.46
CA ASP A 101 -7.16 0.96 7.33
C ASP A 101 -7.65 -0.10 8.34
N GLY A 102 -7.89 0.31 9.58
CA GLY A 102 -8.35 -0.59 10.64
C GLY A 102 -9.64 -1.32 10.25
N TRP A 103 -10.61 -0.63 9.63
CA TRP A 103 -11.87 -1.25 9.23
C TRP A 103 -11.73 -2.24 8.08
N VAL A 104 -10.73 -2.07 7.21
CA VAL A 104 -10.45 -3.05 6.14
C VAL A 104 -9.79 -4.28 6.72
N LEU A 105 -8.82 -4.10 7.63
CA LEU A 105 -8.14 -5.21 8.29
C LEU A 105 -9.09 -6.00 9.21
N TYR A 106 -9.91 -5.33 10.03
CA TYR A 106 -10.97 -5.96 10.82
C TYR A 106 -11.92 -6.78 9.95
N ARG A 107 -12.34 -6.22 8.82
CA ARG A 107 -13.24 -6.92 7.91
C ARG A 107 -12.58 -8.14 7.28
N LEU A 108 -11.29 -8.10 6.95
CA LEU A 108 -10.55 -9.30 6.52
C LEU A 108 -10.53 -10.37 7.62
N SER A 109 -10.40 -9.97 8.89
CA SER A 109 -10.50 -10.86 10.04
C SER A 109 -11.91 -11.46 10.19
N ASP A 110 -12.95 -10.63 10.19
CA ASP A 110 -14.35 -11.05 10.45
C ASP A 110 -14.94 -11.85 9.30
N THR A 111 -14.66 -11.45 8.06
CA THR A 111 -15.16 -12.14 6.85
C THR A 111 -14.72 -13.60 6.79
N LYS A 112 -13.64 -13.96 7.49
CA LYS A 112 -13.22 -15.36 7.64
C LYS A 112 -14.31 -16.23 8.29
N LEU A 113 -15.13 -15.66 9.17
CA LEU A 113 -16.21 -16.37 9.86
C LEU A 113 -17.36 -16.76 8.93
N TYR A 114 -17.47 -16.12 7.76
CA TYR A 114 -18.56 -16.34 6.81
C TYR A 114 -18.09 -16.49 5.36
N GLY A 115 -16.87 -17.03 5.17
CA GLY A 115 -16.46 -17.59 3.87
C GLY A 115 -15.30 -16.91 3.15
N ASN A 116 -14.68 -15.87 3.72
CA ASN A 116 -13.46 -15.30 3.15
C ASN A 116 -12.23 -16.15 3.49
N ASN A 117 -11.42 -16.47 2.47
CA ASN A 117 -10.15 -17.18 2.62
C ASN A 117 -8.93 -16.29 2.40
N TYR A 118 -9.11 -14.97 2.27
CA TYR A 118 -8.00 -14.02 2.20
C TYR A 118 -7.87 -13.27 3.53
N SER A 119 -6.97 -13.74 4.39
CA SER A 119 -6.75 -13.22 5.73
C SER A 119 -5.87 -11.95 5.75
N PRO A 120 -5.84 -11.17 6.86
CA PRO A 120 -4.89 -10.07 7.01
C PRO A 120 -3.42 -10.48 6.78
N SER A 121 -3.04 -11.67 7.25
CA SER A 121 -1.69 -12.24 7.05
C SER A 121 -1.35 -12.47 5.58
N GLU A 122 -2.26 -13.06 4.82
CA GLU A 122 -2.06 -13.28 3.37
C GLU A 122 -2.03 -11.97 2.61
N MET A 123 -2.97 -11.07 2.90
CA MET A 123 -3.06 -9.76 2.25
C MET A 123 -1.79 -8.92 2.48
N LEU A 124 -1.30 -8.82 3.73
CA LEU A 124 -0.08 -8.07 4.03
C LEU A 124 1.19 -8.75 3.50
N THR A 125 1.20 -10.08 3.38
CA THR A 125 2.29 -10.80 2.72
C THR A 125 2.35 -10.45 1.24
N ASP A 126 1.24 -10.53 0.52
CA ASP A 126 1.18 -10.18 -0.90
C ASP A 126 1.49 -8.71 -1.15
N LEU A 127 0.97 -7.81 -0.31
CA LEU A 127 1.28 -6.38 -0.37
C LEU A 127 2.77 -6.09 -0.14
N THR A 128 3.37 -6.75 0.85
CA THR A 128 4.81 -6.63 1.14
C THR A 128 5.64 -7.12 -0.04
N ASN A 129 5.27 -8.27 -0.62
CA ASN A 129 5.93 -8.80 -1.81
C ASN A 129 5.81 -7.83 -3.00
N ALA A 130 4.63 -7.25 -3.22
CA ALA A 130 4.42 -6.26 -4.27
C ALA A 130 5.33 -5.02 -4.14
N ILE A 131 5.68 -4.63 -2.91
CA ILE A 131 6.44 -3.41 -2.60
C ILE A 131 7.96 -3.65 -2.43
N PHE A 132 8.40 -4.86 -2.10
CA PHE A 132 9.81 -5.12 -1.78
C PHE A 132 10.49 -6.19 -2.64
N LEU A 133 9.74 -7.16 -3.20
CA LEU A 133 10.36 -8.37 -3.75
C LEU A 133 11.26 -8.10 -4.97
N GLU A 134 10.80 -7.28 -5.92
CA GLU A 134 11.58 -6.91 -7.12
C GLU A 134 12.86 -6.13 -6.78
N ASP A 135 12.86 -5.42 -5.64
CA ASP A 135 13.97 -4.59 -5.19
C ASP A 135 15.00 -5.35 -4.33
N GLN A 136 14.75 -6.61 -3.99
CA GLN A 136 15.61 -7.39 -3.09
C GLN A 136 17.03 -7.53 -3.66
N ASN A 137 17.15 -7.72 -4.97
CA ASN A 137 18.42 -7.99 -5.64
C ASN A 137 18.80 -6.93 -6.69
N THR A 138 18.07 -5.80 -6.73
CA THR A 138 18.25 -4.72 -7.70
C THR A 138 18.45 -3.37 -7.00
N SER A 139 18.72 -2.32 -7.76
CA SER A 139 18.77 -0.94 -7.25
C SER A 139 17.36 -0.42 -6.99
N VAL A 140 17.12 0.13 -5.79
CA VAL A 140 15.82 0.70 -5.42
C VAL A 140 15.71 2.10 -6.01
N ASN A 141 14.81 2.29 -6.98
CA ASN A 141 14.61 3.61 -7.59
C ASN A 141 13.93 4.61 -6.63
N SER A 142 14.04 5.91 -6.92
CA SER A 142 13.55 6.98 -6.02
C SER A 142 12.04 6.98 -5.78
N ILE A 143 11.24 6.42 -6.70
CA ILE A 143 9.79 6.22 -6.48
C ILE A 143 9.58 5.11 -5.44
N ARG A 144 10.27 3.98 -5.60
CA ARG A 144 10.19 2.83 -4.69
C ARG A 144 10.75 3.14 -3.31
N GLN A 145 11.81 3.97 -3.20
CA GLN A 145 12.32 4.41 -1.91
C GLN A 145 11.24 5.12 -1.09
N ASN A 146 10.55 6.09 -1.69
CA ASN A 146 9.44 6.81 -1.05
C ASN A 146 8.28 5.88 -0.66
N LEU A 147 7.89 4.97 -1.56
CA LEU A 147 6.82 3.99 -1.32
C LEU A 147 7.16 3.06 -0.14
N GLN A 148 8.35 2.46 -0.15
CA GLN A 148 8.80 1.52 0.87
C GLN A 148 8.86 2.18 2.26
N THR A 149 9.44 3.39 2.35
CA THR A 149 9.48 4.13 3.61
C THR A 149 8.07 4.48 4.11
N PHE A 150 7.18 4.90 3.20
CA PHE A 150 5.79 5.20 3.57
C PHE A 150 5.07 3.95 4.09
N TYR A 151 5.23 2.81 3.42
CA TYR A 151 4.61 1.55 3.81
C TYR A 151 5.12 1.06 5.17
N VAL A 152 6.45 1.06 5.41
CA VAL A 152 7.04 0.66 6.70
C VAL A 152 6.52 1.51 7.85
N ARG A 153 6.42 2.84 7.65
CA ARG A 153 5.83 3.73 8.67
C ARG A 153 4.37 3.40 8.96
N ARG A 154 3.60 2.98 7.96
CA ARG A 154 2.20 2.55 8.15
C ARG A 154 2.11 1.22 8.89
N LEU A 155 2.99 0.26 8.62
CA LEU A 155 3.04 -0.99 9.38
C LEU A 155 3.39 -0.73 10.86
N LEU A 156 4.36 0.15 11.13
CA LEU A 156 4.67 0.58 12.50
C LEU A 156 3.47 1.27 13.18
N MET A 157 2.72 2.07 12.42
CA MET A 157 1.51 2.72 12.90
C MET A 157 0.43 1.71 13.33
N ILE A 158 0.30 0.59 12.59
CA ILE A 158 -0.62 -0.51 12.96
C ILE A 158 -0.25 -1.08 14.35
N LEU A 159 1.05 -1.24 14.64
CA LEU A 159 1.50 -1.76 15.94
C LEU A 159 1.35 -0.77 17.10
N SER A 160 1.35 0.54 16.81
CA SER A 160 1.30 1.57 17.84
C SER A 160 -0.11 2.03 18.24
N LEU A 161 -1.15 1.56 17.54
CA LEU A 161 -2.52 2.05 17.71
C LEU A 161 -3.41 0.90 18.20
N ASP A 162 -4.23 1.21 19.21
CA ASP A 162 -5.07 0.27 19.95
C ASP A 162 -6.34 -0.17 19.21
N TYR A 163 -6.72 0.54 18.15
CA TYR A 163 -7.90 0.20 17.34
C TYR A 163 -7.64 -0.84 16.24
N TYR A 164 -6.47 -1.47 16.17
CA TYR A 164 -6.27 -2.61 15.26
C TYR A 164 -6.51 -3.94 16.01
N ASP A 165 -7.10 -4.95 15.35
CA ASP A 165 -7.15 -6.28 15.96
C ASP A 165 -5.75 -6.91 16.06
N GLU A 166 -5.61 -7.83 17.02
CA GLU A 166 -4.36 -8.57 17.27
C GLU A 166 -3.91 -9.43 16.08
N ILE A 167 -4.85 -9.87 15.23
CA ILE A 167 -4.55 -10.66 14.03
C ILE A 167 -3.79 -9.78 13.02
N SER A 168 -4.24 -8.54 12.87
CA SER A 168 -3.70 -7.51 11.99
C SER A 168 -2.39 -6.96 12.52
N ALA A 169 -2.28 -6.76 13.84
CA ALA A 169 -1.02 -6.43 14.50
C ALA A 169 0.03 -7.52 14.28
N ALA A 170 -0.32 -8.79 14.49
CA ALA A 170 0.58 -9.92 14.23
C ALA A 170 1.02 -10.00 12.76
N ALA A 171 0.10 -9.78 11.81
CA ALA A 171 0.39 -9.75 10.39
C ALA A 171 1.32 -8.58 9.99
N ALA A 172 1.11 -7.39 10.56
CA ALA A 172 1.97 -6.22 10.36
C ALA A 172 3.38 -6.44 10.94
N TYR A 173 3.46 -7.02 12.14
CA TYR A 173 4.73 -7.40 12.75
C TYR A 173 5.51 -8.40 11.88
N ASN A 174 4.85 -9.44 11.37
CA ASN A 174 5.47 -10.40 10.46
C ASN A 174 5.99 -9.72 9.18
N SER A 175 5.21 -8.80 8.61
CA SER A 175 5.60 -8.02 7.43
C SER A 175 6.85 -7.19 7.69
N LEU A 176 6.92 -6.49 8.84
CA LEU A 176 8.11 -5.74 9.26
C LEU A 176 9.35 -6.64 9.37
N ARG A 177 9.22 -7.83 9.97
CA ARG A 177 10.34 -8.80 10.07
C ARG A 177 10.78 -9.34 8.71
N ASN A 178 9.86 -9.52 7.77
CA ASN A 178 10.21 -9.93 6.42
C ASN A 178 10.93 -8.81 5.66
N ILE A 179 10.47 -7.56 5.79
CA ILE A 179 11.14 -6.38 5.23
C ILE A 179 12.55 -6.23 5.80
N GLU A 180 12.71 -6.39 7.12
CA GLU A 180 14.00 -6.32 7.81
C GLU A 180 15.02 -7.28 7.19
N LYS A 181 14.62 -8.52 6.88
CA LYS A 181 15.48 -9.51 6.19
C LYS A 181 15.90 -9.06 4.79
N ILE A 182 15.03 -8.33 4.07
CA ILE A 182 15.32 -7.83 2.72
C ILE A 182 16.32 -6.67 2.79
N VAL A 183 16.07 -5.69 3.68
CA VAL A 183 16.87 -4.46 3.74
C VAL A 183 18.22 -4.64 4.43
N LYS A 184 18.41 -5.67 5.26
CA LYS A 184 19.73 -6.02 5.83
C LYS A 184 20.75 -6.46 4.77
N LYS A 185 20.34 -6.76 3.54
CA LYS A 185 21.25 -7.07 2.43
C LYS A 185 21.90 -5.79 1.90
N ARG A 186 23.19 -5.85 1.58
CA ARG A 186 23.93 -4.73 0.97
C ARG A 186 23.27 -4.22 -0.31
N GLY A 187 23.19 -2.90 -0.47
CA GLY A 187 22.65 -2.27 -1.67
C GLY A 187 23.53 -2.47 -2.91
N LYS A 188 22.93 -2.34 -4.10
CA LYS A 188 23.66 -2.42 -5.38
C LYS A 188 24.38 -1.12 -5.74
N ASP A 189 24.00 -0.02 -5.12
CA ASP A 189 24.57 1.31 -5.30
C ASP A 189 24.46 2.10 -3.98
N PRO A 190 25.19 3.22 -3.82
CA PRO A 190 25.19 3.99 -2.58
C PRO A 190 23.81 4.52 -2.15
N ALA A 191 22.94 4.88 -3.09
CA ALA A 191 21.61 5.39 -2.76
C ALA A 191 20.70 4.26 -2.24
N THR A 192 20.75 3.09 -2.87
CA THR A 192 20.07 1.89 -2.39
C THR A 192 20.58 1.47 -1.00
N ASP A 193 21.89 1.53 -0.77
CA ASP A 193 22.49 1.17 0.52
C ASP A 193 22.01 2.12 1.63
N ALA A 194 22.08 3.43 1.42
CA ALA A 194 21.59 4.43 2.36
C ALA A 194 20.09 4.29 2.64
N HIS A 195 19.28 4.03 1.61
CA HIS A 195 17.84 3.79 1.77
C HIS A 195 17.55 2.55 2.61
N ARG A 196 18.25 1.44 2.36
CA ARG A 196 18.08 0.21 3.13
C ARG A 196 18.48 0.37 4.58
N GLN A 197 19.57 1.09 4.85
CA GLN A 197 19.97 1.45 6.22
C GLN A 197 18.89 2.27 6.93
N LEU A 198 18.31 3.27 6.26
CA LEU A 198 17.19 4.05 6.81
C LEU A 198 15.99 3.16 7.14
N VAL A 199 15.60 2.26 6.24
CA VAL A 199 14.47 1.36 6.49
C VAL A 199 14.76 0.39 7.64
N SER A 200 15.96 -0.18 7.72
CA SER A 200 16.37 -1.04 8.85
C SER A 200 16.27 -0.28 10.17
N TRP A 201 16.84 0.92 10.22
CA TRP A 201 16.79 1.78 11.40
C TRP A 201 15.36 2.16 11.82
N LEU A 202 14.48 2.46 10.86
CA LEU A 202 13.07 2.75 11.13
C LEU A 202 12.35 1.55 11.78
N ILE A 203 12.63 0.34 11.30
CA ILE A 203 12.02 -0.89 11.84
C ILE A 203 12.52 -1.13 13.26
N GLU A 204 13.83 -1.12 13.47
CA GLU A 204 14.44 -1.35 14.79
C GLU A 204 13.94 -0.31 15.81
N SER A 205 14.10 0.98 15.51
CA SER A 205 13.67 2.07 16.39
C SER A 205 12.15 2.15 16.57
N GLY A 206 11.38 1.62 15.60
CA GLY A 206 9.93 1.58 15.66
C GLY A 206 9.42 0.47 16.57
N LEU A 207 10.01 -0.73 16.45
CA LEU A 207 9.66 -1.88 17.28
C LEU A 207 10.08 -1.70 18.74
N ASP A 208 11.22 -1.06 19.00
CA ASP A 208 11.67 -0.77 20.37
C ASP A 208 10.73 0.21 21.10
N ARG A 209 10.06 1.12 20.38
CA ARG A 209 9.09 2.08 20.95
C ARG A 209 7.69 1.51 21.13
N ALA A 210 7.39 0.40 20.46
CA ALA A 210 6.09 -0.26 20.55
C ALA A 210 6.02 -1.29 21.69
N GLN A 211 7.17 -1.60 22.32
CA GLN A 211 7.27 -2.34 23.58
C GLN A 211 6.93 -1.44 24.78
#